data_AF-A0A890JIJ2-F1
#
_entry.id   AF-A0A890JIJ2-F1
#
_cell.length_a   1.000
_cell.length_b   1.000
_cell.length_c   1.000
_cell.angle_alpha   90.00
_cell.angle_beta   90.00
_cell.angle_gamma   90.00
#
_symmetry.space_group_name_H-M   'P 1'
#
loop_
_entity.id
_entity.type
_entity.pdbx_description
1 polymer ?
#
loop_
_entity_poly.entity_id
_entity_poly.type
_entity_poly.pdbx_seq_one_letter_code
_entity_poly.pdbx_strand_id
1 'polypeptide(L)'
;MLLNSFLIAIIAFETNLGSPWGGIGTPTRGSATGLYLTLSTRLITVLKSFVSLYFYGLTFILTCYINFLKFFSGISGQPAITTYSLCFEEESVSEQILREAKREFEDLKEKFLLDPSKYNGGLTPNSFKSFINGLFQSEGLLSIYFQAKSLLKGRISLQSRFVISQNYSKETAILFLQLHQVLGGIGYFVFEVLDSNTVHLKFKVNDSKAILTTILPYLDEVYGQKAWCVQIFPLIHQLTAELSNKWESSKAIELISLIYSLNPEGNARKLSLEEQLKELGLPLPNLVPTLPTFKENMKVPSIPFIIGFFLGDGSLGITLDDPKARYPMVYVKLFFHLFQKTSPETLHMFSLFAQALSPFFSLKLSSNSEGMTLLSLSGKKVAEQVLPFLLDHQKFLYWKKPQVDLTSQVAQIILDKEHLTKDGLTRIISLIFNSPVHSHKKSSEYWLGLIEKAFPEGSKPRRGSKS
;
A
#
# COMPACT_ATOMS: atom_id res chain seq x y z
N MET A 1 16.43 37.05 27.64
CA MET A 1 17.44 37.72 26.78
C MET A 1 17.00 37.92 25.32
N LEU A 2 16.14 37.07 24.72
CA LEU A 2 15.68 37.23 23.33
C LEU A 2 14.67 38.38 23.08
N LEU A 3 13.96 38.84 24.12
CA LEU A 3 13.02 39.98 23.98
C LEU A 3 13.74 41.34 23.88
N ASN A 4 14.91 41.49 24.51
CA ASN A 4 15.67 42.74 24.52
C ASN A 4 16.36 43.02 23.17
N SER A 5 16.78 41.97 22.45
CA SER A 5 17.38 42.13 21.11
C SER A 5 16.37 42.60 20.05
N PHE A 6 15.10 42.25 20.23
CA PHE A 6 14.02 42.66 19.32
C PHE A 6 13.58 44.11 19.55
N LEU A 7 13.59 44.57 20.81
CA LEU A 7 13.26 45.96 21.15
C LEU A 7 14.33 46.96 20.68
N ILE A 8 15.61 46.59 20.73
CA ILE A 8 16.73 47.43 20.26
C ILE A 8 16.68 47.65 18.73
N ALA A 9 16.21 46.67 17.97
CA ALA A 9 16.07 46.80 16.51
C ALA A 9 14.93 47.75 16.09
N ILE A 10 13.88 47.86 16.91
CA ILE A 10 12.74 48.75 16.65
C ILE A 10 13.11 50.20 17.01
N ILE A 11 13.81 50.42 18.11
CA ILE A 11 14.24 51.77 18.55
C ILE A 11 15.31 52.37 17.60
N ALA A 12 16.18 51.54 17.01
CA ALA A 12 17.15 52.00 16.02
C ALA A 12 16.53 52.46 14.68
N PHE A 13 15.26 52.12 14.43
CA PHE A 13 14.54 52.50 13.20
C PHE A 13 13.85 53.87 13.31
N GLU A 14 13.52 54.32 14.53
CA GLU A 14 12.85 55.62 14.75
C GLU A 14 13.81 56.82 14.77
N THR A 15 15.13 56.63 14.96
CA THR A 15 16.09 57.75 15.10
C THR A 15 16.75 58.21 13.80
N ASN A 16 16.32 57.75 12.63
CA ASN A 16 16.96 58.13 11.34
C ASN A 16 16.04 58.83 10.33
N LEU A 17 14.94 59.43 10.79
CA LEU A 17 14.09 60.28 9.95
C LEU A 17 14.02 61.72 10.50
N GLY A 18 15.08 62.48 10.25
CA GLY A 18 15.14 63.95 10.36
C GLY A 18 16.59 64.44 10.41
N SER A 19 17.07 65.42 9.66
CA SER A 19 16.54 66.32 8.61
C SER A 19 17.79 66.87 7.83
N PRO A 20 17.84 68.07 7.20
CA PRO A 20 17.38 68.37 5.84
C PRO A 20 18.43 69.17 5.02
N TRP A 21 18.89 68.73 3.85
CA TRP A 21 19.59 69.66 2.93
C TRP A 21 19.28 69.36 1.46
N GLY A 22 18.56 70.31 0.84
CA GLY A 22 18.74 70.71 -0.56
C GLY A 22 17.76 70.17 -1.62
N GLY A 23 16.87 71.05 -2.11
CA GLY A 23 16.56 71.11 -3.55
C GLY A 23 15.18 70.63 -4.04
N ILE A 24 14.22 71.57 -4.06
CA ILE A 24 13.19 71.85 -5.08
C ILE A 24 12.74 70.68 -5.99
N GLY A 25 11.47 70.26 -5.84
CA GLY A 25 10.70 69.52 -6.86
C GLY A 25 9.51 68.74 -6.29
N THR A 26 8.29 69.09 -6.70
CA THR A 26 7.00 68.43 -6.36
C THR A 26 6.92 66.95 -6.80
N PRO A 27 5.96 66.16 -6.26
CA PRO A 27 6.18 64.78 -5.83
C PRO A 27 5.89 63.74 -6.91
N THR A 28 6.77 62.75 -7.06
CA THR A 28 6.47 61.52 -7.79
C THR A 28 6.18 60.38 -6.82
N ARG A 29 5.02 59.73 -7.01
CA ARG A 29 4.62 58.45 -6.40
C ARG A 29 5.73 57.40 -6.53
N GLY A 30 6.64 57.37 -5.56
CA GLY A 30 7.56 56.26 -5.32
C GLY A 30 6.78 55.14 -4.66
N SER A 31 6.41 54.15 -5.46
CA SER A 31 5.42 53.13 -5.10
C SER A 31 5.74 52.38 -3.80
N ALA A 32 4.73 52.26 -2.93
CA ALA A 32 4.69 51.36 -1.78
C ALA A 32 5.10 49.90 -2.13
N THR A 33 5.07 49.56 -3.41
CA THR A 33 5.52 48.30 -4.01
C THR A 33 7.00 48.00 -3.76
N GLY A 34 7.87 49.02 -3.72
CA GLY A 34 9.31 48.84 -3.46
C GLY A 34 9.59 48.36 -2.03
N LEU A 35 8.93 48.98 -1.04
CA LEU A 35 8.98 48.58 0.36
C LEU A 35 8.34 47.19 0.59
N TYR A 36 7.25 46.90 -0.13
CA TYR A 36 6.55 45.61 -0.09
C TYR A 36 7.42 44.44 -0.58
N LEU A 37 8.23 44.66 -1.63
CA LEU A 37 9.08 43.63 -2.21
C LEU A 37 10.28 43.29 -1.31
N THR A 38 10.87 44.29 -0.64
CA THR A 38 12.05 44.06 0.22
C THR A 38 11.66 43.45 1.57
N LEU A 39 10.48 43.80 2.11
CA LEU A 39 9.95 43.19 3.33
C LEU A 39 9.46 41.75 3.11
N SER A 40 8.79 41.46 1.99
CA SER A 40 8.30 40.09 1.69
C SER A 40 9.44 39.10 1.47
N THR A 41 10.53 39.49 0.79
CA THR A 41 11.68 38.61 0.55
C THR A 41 12.45 38.28 1.83
N ARG A 42 12.61 39.23 2.76
CA ARG A 42 13.25 38.96 4.06
C ARG A 42 12.33 38.15 4.99
N LEU A 43 11.02 38.41 5.00
CA LEU A 43 10.06 37.62 5.78
C LEU A 43 10.02 36.16 5.32
N ILE A 44 10.03 35.91 4.00
CA ILE A 44 10.07 34.56 3.42
C ILE A 44 11.37 33.83 3.78
N THR A 45 12.49 34.54 3.88
CA THR A 45 13.79 33.94 4.24
C THR A 45 13.84 33.55 5.72
N VAL A 46 13.22 34.34 6.60
CA VAL A 46 13.05 33.99 8.03
C VAL A 46 12.05 32.83 8.19
N LEU A 47 10.96 32.81 7.41
CA LEU A 47 9.92 31.78 7.44
C LEU A 47 10.42 30.40 6.97
N LYS A 48 11.41 30.34 6.07
CA LYS A 48 12.01 29.07 5.63
C LYS A 48 12.89 28.40 6.69
N SER A 49 13.26 29.10 7.76
CA SER A 49 14.25 28.63 8.72
C SER A 49 13.66 28.07 10.03
N PHE A 50 12.33 28.12 10.21
CA PHE A 50 11.69 27.71 11.47
C PHE A 50 10.38 26.96 11.22
N VAL A 51 10.37 25.65 11.45
CA VAL A 51 9.14 24.83 11.45
C VAL A 51 8.94 24.29 12.86
N SER A 52 7.87 24.75 13.51
CA SER A 52 6.93 23.97 14.34
C SER A 52 6.26 24.72 15.50
N LEU A 53 6.50 26.02 15.74
CA LEU A 53 5.87 26.74 16.87
C LEU A 53 5.05 28.00 16.51
N TYR A 54 4.88 28.32 15.22
CA TYR A 54 4.57 29.69 14.80
C TYR A 54 3.16 29.96 14.27
N PHE A 55 2.17 29.06 14.38
CA PHE A 55 0.80 29.43 13.97
C PHE A 55 0.18 30.49 14.89
N TYR A 56 0.45 30.43 16.21
CA TYR A 56 -0.02 31.42 17.19
C TYR A 56 0.71 32.76 17.10
N GLY A 57 2.01 32.75 16.77
CA GLY A 57 2.77 33.97 16.55
C GLY A 57 2.36 34.69 15.27
N LEU A 58 2.02 33.94 14.21
CA LEU A 58 1.63 34.50 12.92
C LEU A 58 0.29 35.24 13.00
N THR A 59 -0.71 34.68 13.71
CA THR A 59 -2.00 35.33 13.90
C THR A 59 -1.86 36.60 14.74
N PHE A 60 -1.08 36.57 15.82
CA PHE A 60 -0.80 37.76 16.63
C PHE A 60 -0.11 38.88 15.83
N ILE A 61 0.92 38.53 15.05
CA ILE A 61 1.64 39.49 14.20
C ILE A 61 0.70 40.08 13.13
N LEU A 62 -0.16 39.26 12.52
CA LEU A 62 -1.11 39.73 11.51
C LEU A 62 -2.17 40.66 12.13
N THR A 63 -2.66 40.35 13.33
CA THR A 63 -3.61 41.21 14.06
C THR A 63 -2.97 42.54 14.47
N CYS A 64 -1.74 42.53 14.99
CA CYS A 64 -1.00 43.74 15.30
C CYS A 64 -0.74 44.59 14.04
N TYR A 65 -0.39 43.95 12.91
CA TYR A 65 -0.16 44.63 11.64
C TYR A 65 -1.44 45.27 11.07
N ILE A 66 -2.59 44.57 11.14
CA ILE A 66 -3.88 45.13 10.71
C ILE A 66 -4.28 46.32 11.60
N ASN A 67 -4.06 46.23 12.91
CA ASN A 67 -4.35 47.34 13.83
C ASN A 67 -3.41 48.53 13.62
N PHE A 68 -2.13 48.28 13.33
CA PHE A 68 -1.16 49.32 12.97
C PHE A 68 -1.54 50.05 11.67
N LEU A 69 -1.95 49.32 10.64
CA LEU A 69 -2.44 49.92 9.39
C LEU A 69 -3.70 50.75 9.56
N LYS A 70 -4.60 50.34 10.48
CA LYS A 70 -5.83 51.09 10.80
C LYS A 70 -5.57 52.37 11.59
N PHE A 71 -4.58 52.36 12.50
CA PHE A 71 -4.17 53.56 13.24
C PHE A 71 -3.68 54.66 12.30
N PHE A 72 -2.93 54.31 11.26
CA PHE A 72 -2.42 55.28 10.28
C PHE A 72 -3.39 55.63 9.14
N SER A 73 -4.45 54.84 8.92
CA SER A 73 -5.45 55.12 7.87
C SER A 73 -6.60 56.02 8.34
N GLY A 74 -6.67 56.38 9.63
CA GLY A 74 -7.66 57.33 10.15
C GLY A 74 -9.11 56.83 10.16
N ILE A 75 -9.34 55.53 9.97
CA ILE A 75 -10.69 54.95 9.92
C ILE A 75 -11.18 54.68 11.34
N SER A 76 -11.97 55.61 11.90
CA SER A 76 -12.62 55.45 13.21
C SER A 76 -13.90 54.62 13.08
N GLY A 77 -13.87 53.38 13.58
CA GLY A 77 -15.05 52.56 13.80
C GLY A 77 -14.72 51.41 14.75
N GLN A 78 -15.51 51.22 15.81
CA GLN A 78 -15.34 50.08 16.72
C GLN A 78 -15.49 48.77 15.93
N PRO A 79 -14.58 47.81 16.08
CA PRO A 79 -14.67 46.56 15.35
C PRO A 79 -15.83 45.73 15.90
N ALA A 80 -16.62 45.13 15.00
CA ALA A 80 -17.34 43.92 15.36
C ALA A 80 -16.28 42.91 15.82
N ILE A 81 -16.35 42.49 17.09
CA ILE A 81 -15.57 41.36 17.57
C ILE A 81 -16.21 40.14 16.89
N THR A 82 -15.78 39.83 15.67
CA THR A 82 -15.88 38.47 15.17
C THR A 82 -14.89 37.67 15.98
N THR A 83 -15.36 37.10 17.08
CA THR A 83 -14.75 35.90 17.63
C THR A 83 -14.78 34.88 16.49
N TYR A 84 -13.67 34.75 15.77
CA TYR A 84 -13.37 33.47 15.13
C TYR A 84 -13.33 32.49 16.29
N SER A 85 -14.46 31.81 16.53
CA SER A 85 -14.41 30.52 17.18
C SER A 85 -13.41 29.75 16.33
N LEU A 86 -12.20 29.59 16.85
CA LEU A 86 -11.28 28.58 16.38
C LEU A 86 -12.03 27.27 16.64
N CYS A 87 -12.88 26.88 15.70
CA CYS A 87 -13.18 25.49 15.49
C CYS A 87 -11.82 24.89 15.19
N PHE A 88 -11.16 24.38 16.24
CA PHE A 88 -10.17 23.35 16.06
C PHE A 88 -10.93 22.27 15.30
N GLU A 89 -10.69 22.18 13.99
CA GLU A 89 -11.06 20.97 13.26
C GLU A 89 -10.30 19.86 14.00
N GLU A 90 -11.05 19.06 14.75
CA GLU A 90 -10.50 17.88 15.39
C GLU A 90 -9.85 17.06 14.28
N GLU A 91 -8.54 16.82 14.42
CA GLU A 91 -7.78 15.98 13.51
C GLU A 91 -8.54 14.67 13.35
N SER A 92 -8.80 14.29 12.10
CA SER A 92 -9.58 13.09 11.85
C SER A 92 -8.85 11.85 12.41
N VAL A 93 -9.59 10.84 12.85
CA VAL A 93 -9.01 9.59 13.36
C VAL A 93 -7.99 9.00 12.36
N SER A 94 -8.29 9.09 11.06
CA SER A 94 -7.41 8.62 9.99
C SER A 94 -6.09 9.42 9.90
N GLU A 95 -6.13 10.75 10.09
CA GLU A 95 -4.92 11.58 10.11
C GLU A 95 -4.04 11.27 11.32
N GLN A 96 -4.65 11.08 12.49
CA GLN A 96 -3.93 10.70 13.71
C GLN A 96 -3.20 9.35 13.52
N ILE A 97 -3.93 8.32 13.06
CA ILE A 97 -3.37 6.98 12.80
C ILE A 97 -2.21 7.07 11.80
N LEU A 98 -2.37 7.86 10.73
CA LEU A 98 -1.34 8.05 9.72
C LEU A 98 -0.08 8.71 10.29
N ARG A 99 -0.25 9.73 11.14
CA ARG A 99 0.86 10.43 11.80
C ARG A 99 1.63 9.49 12.71
N GLU A 100 0.93 8.68 13.51
CA GLU A 100 1.55 7.71 14.42
C GLU A 100 2.36 6.66 13.66
N ALA A 101 1.80 6.08 12.60
CA ALA A 101 2.49 5.10 11.75
C ALA A 101 3.74 5.69 11.09
N LYS A 102 3.68 6.94 10.59
CA LYS A 102 4.84 7.63 10.02
C LYS A 102 5.94 7.89 11.06
N ARG A 103 5.57 8.33 12.26
CA ARG A 103 6.52 8.57 13.35
C ARG A 103 7.26 7.28 13.71
N GLU A 104 6.52 6.20 13.91
CA GLU A 104 7.09 4.90 14.23
C GLU A 104 8.00 4.37 13.11
N PHE A 105 7.62 4.58 11.86
CA PHE A 105 8.45 4.21 10.71
C PHE A 105 9.78 4.96 10.68
N GLU A 106 9.78 6.28 10.90
CA GLU A 106 11.02 7.06 10.90
C GLU A 106 11.93 6.67 12.06
N ASP A 107 11.38 6.48 13.28
CA ASP A 107 12.14 5.97 14.42
C ASP A 107 12.79 4.60 14.13
N LEU A 108 12.04 3.72 13.44
CA LEU A 108 12.52 2.40 13.06
C LEU A 108 13.57 2.46 11.95
N LYS A 109 13.38 3.34 10.97
CA LYS A 109 14.32 3.57 9.87
C LYS A 109 15.66 4.09 10.39
N GLU A 110 15.66 5.02 11.34
CA GLU A 110 16.89 5.47 11.99
C GLU A 110 17.63 4.31 12.66
N LYS A 111 16.93 3.49 13.43
CA LYS A 111 17.52 2.30 14.09
C LYS A 111 18.03 1.27 13.07
N PHE A 112 17.29 1.06 11.99
CA PHE A 112 17.68 0.15 10.91
C PHE A 112 18.98 0.61 10.24
N LEU A 113 19.11 1.91 9.94
CA LEU A 113 20.31 2.47 9.30
C LEU A 113 21.57 2.35 10.18
N LEU A 114 21.42 2.36 11.50
CA LEU A 114 22.54 2.19 12.44
C LEU A 114 23.07 0.76 12.46
N ASP A 115 22.20 -0.24 12.34
CA ASP A 115 22.60 -1.65 12.35
C ASP A 115 21.63 -2.54 11.56
N PRO A 116 21.75 -2.58 10.22
CA PRO A 116 20.87 -3.39 9.37
C PRO A 116 20.96 -4.90 9.66
N SER A 117 22.11 -5.34 10.19
CA SER A 117 22.40 -6.76 10.43
C SER A 117 21.46 -7.38 11.48
N LYS A 118 21.02 -6.59 12.46
CA LYS A 118 20.04 -6.98 13.49
C LYS A 118 18.68 -7.37 12.92
N TYR A 119 18.35 -6.88 11.73
CA TYR A 119 17.02 -7.03 11.14
C TYR A 119 16.97 -8.12 10.07
N ASN A 120 18.11 -8.71 9.69
CA ASN A 120 18.20 -9.62 8.56
C ASN A 120 17.48 -10.98 8.77
N GLY A 121 17.02 -11.30 9.99
CA GLY A 121 16.18 -12.47 10.27
C GLY A 121 16.78 -13.82 9.84
N GLY A 122 18.09 -13.89 9.63
CA GLY A 122 18.78 -15.05 9.05
C GLY A 122 18.31 -15.40 7.62
N LEU A 123 17.94 -14.40 6.81
CA LEU A 123 17.56 -14.59 5.41
C LEU A 123 18.79 -14.50 4.51
N THR A 124 18.96 -15.50 3.65
CA THR A 124 19.94 -15.38 2.58
C THR A 124 19.45 -14.38 1.54
N PRO A 125 20.34 -13.65 0.84
CA PRO A 125 19.94 -12.73 -0.22
C PRO A 125 19.02 -13.37 -1.27
N ASN A 126 19.27 -14.63 -1.63
CA ASN A 126 18.45 -15.37 -2.59
C ASN A 126 17.06 -15.68 -2.03
N SER A 127 16.96 -16.13 -0.78
CA SER A 127 15.66 -16.38 -0.13
C SER A 127 14.84 -15.09 -0.02
N PHE A 128 15.50 -13.97 0.30
CA PHE A 128 14.86 -12.67 0.36
C PHE A 128 14.36 -12.21 -1.01
N LYS A 129 15.18 -12.35 -2.06
CA LYS A 129 14.79 -12.05 -3.45
C LYS A 129 13.58 -12.87 -3.87
N SER A 130 13.61 -14.18 -3.67
CA SER A 130 12.47 -15.05 -4.00
C SER A 130 11.21 -14.65 -3.24
N PHE A 131 11.34 -14.36 -1.95
CA PHE A 131 10.23 -13.88 -1.13
C PHE A 131 9.61 -12.59 -1.68
N ILE A 132 10.44 -11.59 -2.04
CA ILE A 132 9.96 -10.34 -2.64
C ILE A 132 9.32 -10.57 -4.01
N ASN A 133 9.85 -11.49 -4.82
CA ASN A 133 9.23 -11.86 -6.10
C ASN A 133 7.83 -12.46 -5.90
N GLY A 134 7.67 -13.32 -4.89
CA GLY A 134 6.37 -13.87 -4.51
C GLY A 134 5.39 -12.80 -4.03
N LEU A 135 5.86 -11.88 -3.19
CA LEU A 135 5.04 -10.76 -2.73
C LEU A 135 4.67 -9.81 -3.87
N PHE A 136 5.61 -9.55 -4.78
CA PHE A 136 5.32 -8.82 -6.01
C PHE A 136 4.33 -9.59 -6.89
N GLN A 137 4.40 -10.93 -6.93
CA GLN A 137 3.47 -11.74 -7.71
C GLN A 137 2.02 -11.54 -7.27
N SER A 138 1.74 -11.38 -5.97
CA SER A 138 0.41 -11.05 -5.47
C SER A 138 0.12 -9.54 -5.54
N GLU A 139 0.94 -8.71 -4.89
CA GLU A 139 0.59 -7.32 -4.52
C GLU A 139 1.32 -6.25 -5.35
N GLY A 140 2.27 -6.70 -6.17
CA GLY A 140 3.09 -5.83 -6.99
C GLY A 140 2.35 -5.23 -8.18
N LEU A 141 2.68 -3.98 -8.51
CA LEU A 141 2.26 -3.30 -9.72
C LEU A 141 3.50 -2.84 -10.48
N LEU A 142 3.57 -3.21 -11.76
CA LEU A 142 4.45 -2.59 -12.74
C LEU A 142 3.57 -1.99 -13.84
N SER A 143 3.65 -0.69 -14.04
CA SER A 143 2.84 0.01 -15.03
C SER A 143 3.58 1.14 -15.72
N ILE A 144 3.15 1.43 -16.95
CA ILE A 144 3.57 2.59 -17.72
C ILE A 144 2.31 3.33 -18.17
N TYR A 145 2.34 4.65 -18.02
CA TYR A 145 1.32 5.55 -18.54
C TYR A 145 1.96 6.52 -19.52
N PHE A 146 1.16 7.08 -20.42
CA PHE A 146 1.59 8.16 -21.29
C PHE A 146 0.63 9.34 -21.18
N GLN A 147 1.12 10.55 -21.44
CA GLN A 147 0.28 11.74 -21.50
C GLN A 147 -0.19 11.98 -22.93
N ALA A 148 -1.49 11.83 -23.21
CA ALA A 148 -2.05 12.02 -24.55
C ALA A 148 -1.72 13.39 -25.16
N LYS A 149 -1.67 14.46 -24.35
CA LYS A 149 -1.31 15.82 -24.80
C LYS A 149 0.13 15.94 -25.30
N SER A 150 1.05 15.10 -24.84
CA SER A 150 2.43 15.12 -25.33
C SER A 150 2.50 14.46 -26.71
N LEU A 151 1.77 13.36 -26.93
CA LEU A 151 1.74 12.60 -28.19
C LEU A 151 1.28 13.46 -29.36
N LEU A 152 0.26 14.31 -29.18
CA LEU A 152 -0.22 15.25 -30.21
C LEU A 152 0.83 16.26 -30.67
N LYS A 153 1.89 16.47 -29.88
CA LYS A 153 3.03 17.35 -30.21
C LYS A 153 4.24 16.57 -30.72
N GLY A 154 4.07 15.29 -31.09
CA GLY A 154 5.15 14.40 -31.51
C GLY A 154 6.13 14.05 -30.38
N ARG A 155 5.71 14.15 -29.11
CA ARG A 155 6.56 13.83 -27.94
C ARG A 155 5.90 12.77 -27.07
N ILE A 156 6.54 11.64 -26.83
CA ILE A 156 6.01 10.64 -25.91
C ILE A 156 6.60 10.87 -24.53
N SER A 157 5.79 11.34 -23.59
CA SER A 157 6.15 11.39 -22.17
C SER A 157 5.59 10.17 -21.48
N LEU A 158 6.47 9.23 -21.11
CA LEU A 158 6.11 8.07 -20.30
C LEU A 158 6.23 8.38 -18.81
N GLN A 159 5.32 7.81 -18.03
CA GLN A 159 5.40 7.73 -16.57
C GLN A 159 5.42 6.27 -16.17
N SER A 160 6.60 5.82 -15.76
CA SER A 160 6.81 4.48 -15.23
C SER A 160 6.47 4.43 -13.75
N ARG A 161 5.97 3.28 -13.30
CA ARG A 161 5.66 3.05 -11.90
C ARG A 161 5.86 1.59 -11.54
N PHE A 162 6.65 1.37 -10.48
CA PHE A 162 6.73 0.13 -9.74
C PHE A 162 6.21 0.39 -8.32
N VAL A 163 5.34 -0.48 -7.82
CA VAL A 163 4.80 -0.43 -6.46
C VAL A 163 4.74 -1.83 -5.88
N ILE A 164 5.12 -1.98 -4.62
CA ILE A 164 4.69 -3.10 -3.76
C ILE A 164 4.04 -2.48 -2.53
N SER A 165 2.89 -3.02 -2.11
CA SER A 165 2.15 -2.52 -0.96
C SER A 165 1.78 -3.63 0.00
N GLN A 166 1.72 -3.31 1.29
CA GLN A 166 1.29 -4.20 2.36
C GLN A 166 0.67 -3.40 3.50
N ASN A 167 -0.13 -4.08 4.32
CA ASN A 167 -0.57 -3.55 5.61
C ASN A 167 0.65 -3.17 6.46
N TYR A 168 0.61 -1.97 7.03
CA TYR A 168 1.68 -1.47 7.87
C TYR A 168 1.77 -2.29 9.16
N SER A 169 3.00 -2.69 9.45
CA SER A 169 3.45 -3.30 10.70
C SER A 169 4.94 -2.99 10.81
N LYS A 170 5.53 -3.15 12.00
CA LYS A 170 6.99 -2.99 12.18
C LYS A 170 7.76 -3.92 11.26
N GLU A 171 7.24 -5.13 11.07
CA GLU A 171 7.85 -6.16 10.24
C GLU A 171 7.75 -5.82 8.76
N THR A 172 6.59 -5.32 8.30
CA THR A 172 6.43 -4.79 6.93
C THR A 172 7.39 -3.62 6.68
N ALA A 173 7.57 -2.73 7.66
CA ALA A 173 8.49 -1.62 7.56
C ALA A 173 9.95 -2.11 7.41
N ILE A 174 10.37 -3.06 8.24
CA ILE A 174 11.69 -3.71 8.14
C ILE A 174 11.88 -4.34 6.75
N LEU A 175 10.89 -5.10 6.27
CA LEU A 175 10.92 -5.72 4.95
C LEU A 175 11.18 -4.71 3.84
N PHE A 176 10.48 -3.58 3.85
CA PHE A 176 10.61 -2.56 2.81
C PHE A 176 11.90 -1.73 2.95
N LEU A 177 12.42 -1.53 4.16
CA LEU A 177 13.74 -0.95 4.39
C LEU A 177 14.85 -1.85 3.86
N GLN A 178 14.75 -3.17 4.06
CA GLN A 178 15.66 -4.15 3.48
C GLN A 178 15.59 -4.17 1.96
N LEU A 179 14.38 -4.14 1.40
CA LEU A 179 14.20 -4.05 -0.05
C LEU A 179 14.85 -2.79 -0.62
N HIS A 180 14.62 -1.63 0.02
CA HIS A 180 15.25 -0.37 -0.37
C HIS A 180 16.79 -0.47 -0.33
N GLN A 181 17.36 -1.09 0.70
CA GLN A 181 18.81 -1.31 0.79
C GLN A 181 19.34 -2.25 -0.31
N VAL A 182 18.69 -3.40 -0.53
CA VAL A 182 19.11 -4.40 -1.53
C VAL A 182 19.02 -3.84 -2.95
N LEU A 183 18.09 -2.93 -3.21
CA LEU A 183 17.95 -2.24 -4.50
C LEU A 183 18.87 -1.01 -4.62
N GLY A 184 19.82 -0.82 -3.70
CA GLY A 184 20.79 0.28 -3.78
C GLY A 184 20.24 1.65 -3.39
N GLY A 185 19.18 1.70 -2.60
CA GLY A 185 18.57 2.94 -2.12
C GLY A 185 17.67 3.65 -3.12
N ILE A 186 17.19 2.95 -4.16
CA ILE A 186 16.21 3.49 -5.09
C ILE A 186 14.80 3.42 -4.50
N GLY A 187 13.96 4.40 -4.83
CA GLY A 187 12.55 4.42 -4.45
C GLY A 187 12.25 5.22 -3.19
N TYR A 188 11.00 5.17 -2.76
CA TYR A 188 10.51 5.94 -1.62
C TYR A 188 9.25 5.28 -1.03
N PHE A 189 8.92 5.66 0.20
CA PHE A 189 7.80 5.11 0.97
C PHE A 189 6.59 6.04 0.93
N VAL A 190 5.40 5.47 0.80
CA VAL A 190 4.13 6.21 0.88
C VAL A 190 3.19 5.49 1.82
N PHE A 191 2.52 6.25 2.67
CA PHE A 191 1.50 5.76 3.59
C PHE A 191 0.14 6.22 3.11
N GLU A 192 -0.82 5.30 3.09
CA GLU A 192 -2.21 5.56 2.69
C GLU A 192 -3.11 4.88 3.74
N VAL A 193 -4.16 5.56 4.20
CA VAL A 193 -5.17 4.97 5.08
C VAL A 193 -6.31 4.47 4.21
N LEU A 194 -6.69 3.21 4.37
CA LEU A 194 -7.88 2.66 3.74
C LEU A 194 -9.13 2.91 4.57
N ASP A 195 -10.31 2.74 3.97
CA ASP A 195 -11.62 2.93 4.60
C ASP A 195 -11.80 2.14 5.91
N SER A 196 -11.02 1.07 6.13
CA SER A 196 -10.98 0.27 7.35
C SER A 196 -10.10 0.84 8.47
N ASN A 197 -9.63 2.10 8.37
CA ASN A 197 -8.59 2.69 9.23
C ASN A 197 -7.28 1.88 9.27
N THR A 198 -7.08 1.02 8.28
CA THR A 198 -5.86 0.23 8.13
C THR A 198 -4.84 1.06 7.35
N VAL A 199 -3.63 1.19 7.90
CA VAL A 199 -2.55 1.89 7.23
C VAL A 199 -1.87 0.94 6.25
N HIS A 200 -1.78 1.34 4.99
CA HIS A 200 -0.97 0.67 3.97
C HIS A 200 0.37 1.39 3.82
N LEU A 201 1.45 0.62 3.89
CA LEU A 201 2.78 1.07 3.48
C LEU A 201 3.01 0.64 2.04
N LYS A 202 3.48 1.57 1.20
CA LYS A 202 3.84 1.32 -0.20
C LYS A 202 5.30 1.67 -0.44
N PHE A 203 6.04 0.77 -1.06
CA PHE A 203 7.35 1.05 -1.63
C PHE A 203 7.18 1.37 -3.11
N LYS A 204 7.61 2.55 -3.56
CA LYS A 204 7.41 3.05 -4.92
C LYS A 204 8.73 3.40 -5.61
N VAL A 205 8.85 3.06 -6.88
CA VAL A 205 9.91 3.54 -7.78
C VAL A 205 9.24 4.08 -9.05
N ASN A 206 9.50 5.33 -9.41
CA ASN A 206 8.96 5.94 -10.63
C ASN A 206 10.04 6.26 -11.67
N ASP A 207 11.33 6.14 -11.30
CA ASP A 207 12.42 6.38 -12.24
C ASP A 207 12.52 5.21 -13.23
N SER A 208 12.27 5.49 -14.50
CA SER A 208 12.31 4.49 -15.57
C SER A 208 13.68 3.81 -15.67
N LYS A 209 14.77 4.55 -15.46
CA LYS A 209 16.13 4.00 -15.55
C LYS A 209 16.39 3.01 -14.41
N ALA A 210 16.08 3.38 -13.18
CA ALA A 210 16.18 2.49 -12.03
C ALA A 210 15.28 1.25 -12.18
N ILE A 211 14.07 1.41 -12.73
CA ILE A 211 13.20 0.26 -13.02
C ILE A 211 13.87 -0.68 -14.01
N LEU A 212 14.31 -0.18 -15.17
CA LEU A 212 14.94 -0.99 -16.23
C LEU A 212 16.20 -1.71 -15.76
N THR A 213 17.06 -1.02 -14.99
CA THR A 213 18.41 -1.50 -14.67
C THR A 213 18.50 -2.24 -13.35
N THR A 214 17.56 -2.03 -12.42
CA THR A 214 17.61 -2.60 -11.07
C THR A 214 16.38 -3.42 -10.75
N ILE A 215 15.17 -2.89 -10.99
CA ILE A 215 13.92 -3.59 -10.63
C ILE A 215 13.65 -4.77 -11.55
N LEU A 216 13.68 -4.60 -12.88
CA LEU A 216 13.35 -5.69 -13.80
C LEU A 216 14.28 -6.89 -13.64
N PRO A 217 15.62 -6.74 -13.52
CA PRO A 217 16.51 -7.87 -13.24
C PRO A 217 16.27 -8.53 -11.87
N TYR A 218 15.69 -7.79 -10.91
CA TYR A 218 15.32 -8.33 -9.61
C TYR A 218 14.02 -9.16 -9.66
N LEU A 219 13.15 -8.90 -10.63
CA LEU A 219 11.86 -9.57 -10.84
C LEU A 219 11.95 -10.73 -11.86
N ASP A 220 12.89 -11.66 -11.66
CA ASP A 220 13.15 -12.77 -12.59
C ASP A 220 12.42 -14.08 -12.23
N GLU A 221 11.64 -14.11 -11.15
CA GLU A 221 10.90 -15.30 -10.71
C GLU A 221 9.38 -15.19 -10.84
N VAL A 222 8.86 -14.10 -11.41
CA VAL A 222 7.42 -13.87 -11.57
C VAL A 222 6.82 -14.71 -12.70
N TYR A 223 5.48 -14.83 -12.73
CA TYR A 223 4.73 -15.67 -13.67
C TYR A 223 3.60 -14.88 -14.36
N GLY A 224 3.12 -15.42 -15.49
CA GLY A 224 1.95 -14.93 -16.20
C GLY A 224 2.04 -13.46 -16.58
N GLN A 225 0.96 -12.71 -16.38
CA GLN A 225 0.88 -11.30 -16.76
C GLN A 225 1.98 -10.45 -16.14
N LYS A 226 2.43 -10.76 -14.91
CA LYS A 226 3.53 -10.02 -14.27
C LYS A 226 4.88 -10.33 -14.93
N ALA A 227 5.12 -11.57 -15.35
CA ALA A 227 6.29 -11.93 -16.16
C ALA A 227 6.27 -11.28 -17.55
N TRP A 228 5.10 -11.17 -18.16
CA TRP A 228 4.96 -10.47 -19.43
C TRP A 228 5.19 -8.97 -19.28
N CYS A 229 4.71 -8.36 -18.19
CA CYS A 229 4.99 -6.94 -17.91
C CYS A 229 6.50 -6.67 -17.82
N VAL A 230 7.28 -7.56 -17.21
CA VAL A 230 8.75 -7.44 -17.15
C VAL A 230 9.39 -7.49 -18.55
N GLN A 231 8.80 -8.25 -19.49
CA GLN A 231 9.27 -8.34 -20.88
C GLN A 231 8.79 -7.20 -21.78
N ILE A 232 7.56 -6.70 -21.56
CA ILE A 232 6.96 -5.61 -22.34
C ILE A 232 7.63 -4.27 -22.00
N PHE A 233 8.02 -4.08 -20.73
CA PHE A 233 8.53 -2.80 -20.25
C PHE A 233 9.76 -2.30 -21.03
N PRO A 234 10.81 -3.09 -21.30
CA PRO A 234 11.93 -2.67 -22.15
C PRO A 234 11.51 -2.30 -23.58
N LEU A 235 10.58 -3.05 -24.19
CA LEU A 235 10.11 -2.79 -25.55
C LEU A 235 9.42 -1.43 -25.67
N ILE A 236 8.60 -1.07 -24.68
CA ILE A 236 7.94 0.24 -24.61
C ILE A 236 8.97 1.38 -24.59
N HIS A 237 10.04 1.23 -23.80
CA HIS A 237 11.11 2.24 -23.72
C HIS A 237 11.94 2.31 -25.00
N GLN A 238 12.22 1.17 -25.64
CA GLN A 238 12.88 1.13 -26.94
C GLN A 238 12.06 1.87 -28.01
N LEU A 239 10.78 1.53 -28.16
CA LEU A 239 9.89 2.17 -29.13
C LEU A 239 9.73 3.67 -28.86
N THR A 240 9.71 4.07 -27.59
CA THR A 240 9.66 5.50 -27.21
C THR A 240 10.92 6.24 -27.64
N ALA A 241 12.10 5.63 -27.50
CA ALA A 241 13.35 6.22 -27.97
C ALA A 241 13.39 6.32 -29.50
N GLU A 242 12.94 5.30 -30.21
CA GLU A 242 12.85 5.30 -31.68
C GLU A 242 11.90 6.40 -32.18
N LEU A 243 10.71 6.52 -31.58
CA LEU A 243 9.71 7.54 -31.93
C LEU A 243 10.17 8.96 -31.59
N SER A 244 11.02 9.13 -30.58
CA SER A 244 11.64 10.41 -30.25
C SER A 244 12.64 10.86 -31.31
N ASN A 245 13.30 9.92 -32.00
CA ASN A 245 14.21 10.20 -33.11
C ASN A 245 13.43 10.46 -34.41
N LYS A 246 12.41 9.64 -34.69
CA LYS A 246 11.59 9.75 -35.90
C LYS A 246 10.17 9.27 -35.63
N TRP A 247 9.20 10.16 -35.83
CA TRP A 247 7.79 9.83 -35.67
C TRP A 247 7.29 8.90 -36.78
N GLU A 248 6.68 7.78 -36.40
CA GLU A 248 6.07 6.81 -37.31
C GLU A 248 4.77 6.28 -36.70
N SER A 249 3.63 6.48 -37.38
CA SER A 249 2.31 6.13 -36.83
C SER A 249 2.16 4.64 -36.52
N SER A 250 2.77 3.76 -37.30
CA SER A 250 2.78 2.31 -37.06
C SER A 250 3.43 1.96 -35.71
N LYS A 251 4.61 2.53 -35.44
CA LYS A 251 5.32 2.35 -34.16
C LYS A 251 4.59 2.99 -32.99
N ALA A 252 3.92 4.13 -33.22
CA ALA A 252 3.09 4.76 -32.19
C ALA A 252 1.88 3.87 -31.81
N ILE A 253 1.23 3.25 -32.80
CA ILE A 253 0.16 2.27 -32.58
C ILE A 253 0.70 1.07 -31.80
N GLU A 254 1.83 0.50 -32.22
CA GLU A 254 2.47 -0.62 -31.52
C GLU A 254 2.80 -0.30 -30.06
N LEU A 255 3.40 0.87 -29.80
CA LEU A 255 3.69 1.36 -28.45
C LEU A 255 2.42 1.45 -27.60
N ILE A 256 1.35 2.04 -28.13
CA ILE A 256 0.09 2.21 -27.39
C ILE A 256 -0.55 0.84 -27.15
N SER A 257 -0.52 -0.07 -28.13
CA SER A 257 -1.00 -1.44 -27.98
C SER A 257 -0.24 -2.20 -26.89
N LEU A 258 1.09 -2.07 -26.82
CA LEU A 258 1.91 -2.64 -25.73
C LEU A 258 1.56 -2.03 -24.38
N ILE A 259 1.34 -0.72 -24.29
CA ILE A 259 0.93 -0.08 -23.05
C ILE A 259 -0.46 -0.57 -22.63
N TYR A 260 -1.37 -0.79 -23.58
CA TYR A 260 -2.72 -1.30 -23.33
C TYR A 260 -2.73 -2.77 -22.92
N SER A 261 -1.75 -3.56 -23.34
CA SER A 261 -1.60 -4.96 -22.93
C SER A 261 -0.99 -5.11 -21.54
N LEU A 262 -0.44 -4.05 -20.93
CA LEU A 262 -0.06 -4.07 -19.52
C LEU A 262 -1.31 -4.10 -18.62
N ASN A 263 -1.33 -5.06 -17.70
CA ASN A 263 -2.39 -5.26 -16.70
C ASN A 263 -3.82 -5.31 -17.30
N PRO A 264 -4.10 -6.22 -18.25
CA PRO A 264 -5.40 -6.28 -18.93
C PRO A 264 -6.54 -6.65 -17.97
N GLU A 265 -6.22 -7.33 -16.87
CA GLU A 265 -7.17 -7.73 -15.83
C GLU A 265 -7.27 -6.74 -14.66
N GLY A 266 -6.53 -5.63 -14.72
CA GLY A 266 -6.57 -4.58 -13.71
C GLY A 266 -7.79 -3.66 -13.86
N ASN A 267 -7.68 -2.45 -13.30
CA ASN A 267 -8.75 -1.45 -13.43
C ASN A 267 -9.05 -1.17 -14.91
N ALA A 268 -10.34 -1.22 -15.26
CA ALA A 268 -10.80 -0.89 -16.59
C ALA A 268 -10.26 0.47 -17.02
N ARG A 269 -9.65 0.51 -18.20
CA ARG A 269 -9.18 1.77 -18.78
C ARG A 269 -10.39 2.63 -19.12
N LYS A 270 -10.25 3.94 -18.93
CA LYS A 270 -11.33 4.91 -19.23
C LYS A 270 -11.73 4.92 -20.70
N LEU A 271 -10.77 4.66 -21.58
CA LEU A 271 -10.96 4.56 -23.03
C LEU A 271 -10.44 3.19 -23.48
N SER A 272 -11.18 2.55 -24.37
CA SER A 272 -10.71 1.40 -25.14
C SER A 272 -9.48 1.78 -26.00
N LEU A 273 -8.77 0.78 -26.51
CA LEU A 273 -7.63 1.01 -27.41
C LEU A 273 -8.06 1.79 -28.65
N GLU A 274 -9.18 1.42 -29.25
CA GLU A 274 -9.71 2.05 -30.47
C GLU A 274 -10.06 3.53 -30.23
N GLU A 275 -10.78 3.83 -29.14
CA GLU A 275 -11.10 5.20 -28.76
C GLU A 275 -9.82 6.00 -28.51
N GLN A 276 -8.84 5.42 -27.82
CA GLN A 276 -7.59 6.10 -27.53
C GLN A 276 -6.76 6.39 -28.79
N LEU A 277 -6.73 5.47 -29.76
CA LEU A 277 -6.06 5.70 -31.05
C LEU A 277 -6.77 6.80 -31.86
N LYS A 278 -8.10 6.79 -31.87
CA LYS A 278 -8.93 7.81 -32.53
C LYS A 278 -8.68 9.20 -31.93
N GLU A 279 -8.68 9.31 -30.60
CA GLU A 279 -8.37 10.57 -29.89
C GLU A 279 -6.96 11.11 -30.20
N LEU A 280 -6.02 10.22 -30.53
CA LEU A 280 -4.65 10.59 -30.90
C LEU A 280 -4.49 10.84 -32.42
N GLY A 281 -5.55 10.74 -33.20
CA GLY A 281 -5.50 10.89 -34.66
C GLY A 281 -4.71 9.78 -35.36
N LEU A 282 -4.55 8.62 -34.72
CA LEU A 282 -3.88 7.47 -35.29
C LEU A 282 -4.87 6.60 -36.07
N PRO A 283 -4.46 6.03 -37.22
CA PRO A 283 -5.34 5.16 -37.99
C PRO A 283 -5.72 3.94 -37.15
N LEU A 284 -7.01 3.59 -37.18
CA LEU A 284 -7.47 2.35 -36.59
C LEU A 284 -6.86 1.20 -37.39
N PRO A 285 -6.12 0.28 -36.75
CA PRO A 285 -5.53 -0.81 -37.48
C PRO A 285 -6.63 -1.79 -37.91
N ASN A 286 -6.63 -2.21 -39.19
CA ASN A 286 -7.57 -3.22 -39.70
C ASN A 286 -7.43 -4.57 -38.97
N LEU A 287 -6.28 -4.81 -38.34
CA LEU A 287 -5.95 -5.95 -37.49
C LEU A 287 -5.24 -5.42 -36.25
N VAL A 288 -5.72 -5.76 -35.05
CA VAL A 288 -5.01 -5.43 -33.79
C VAL A 288 -3.56 -5.90 -33.91
N PRO A 289 -2.55 -5.05 -33.60
CA PRO A 289 -1.15 -5.45 -33.70
C PRO A 289 -0.93 -6.77 -32.96
N THR A 290 -0.36 -7.75 -33.65
CA THR A 290 0.00 -9.02 -33.03
C THR A 290 1.10 -8.74 -32.03
N LEU A 291 0.77 -8.78 -30.75
CA LEU A 291 1.76 -8.62 -29.68
C LEU A 291 2.80 -9.74 -29.81
N PRO A 292 4.07 -9.46 -29.47
CA PRO A 292 5.08 -10.50 -29.37
C PRO A 292 4.61 -11.64 -28.47
N THR A 293 4.97 -12.88 -28.82
CA THR A 293 4.75 -14.00 -27.91
C THR A 293 5.70 -13.85 -26.72
N PHE A 294 5.15 -13.59 -25.54
CA PHE A 294 5.93 -13.48 -24.31
C PHE A 294 6.21 -14.85 -23.72
N LYS A 295 7.43 -15.04 -23.21
CA LYS A 295 7.84 -16.31 -22.61
C LYS A 295 7.26 -16.44 -21.22
N GLU A 296 6.63 -17.57 -20.93
CA GLU A 296 6.21 -17.93 -19.57
C GLU A 296 7.40 -18.44 -18.73
N ASN A 297 7.34 -18.18 -17.43
CA ASN A 297 8.29 -18.74 -16.48
C ASN A 297 7.94 -20.20 -16.17
N MET A 298 8.91 -21.08 -16.38
CA MET A 298 8.76 -22.53 -16.18
C MET A 298 9.48 -23.03 -14.91
N LYS A 299 10.13 -22.14 -14.15
CA LYS A 299 10.89 -22.51 -12.95
C LYS A 299 9.91 -22.93 -11.85
N VAL A 300 10.19 -24.01 -11.14
CA VAL A 300 9.46 -24.37 -9.91
C VAL A 300 9.81 -23.34 -8.83
N PRO A 301 8.82 -22.66 -8.22
CA PRO A 301 9.10 -21.60 -7.25
C PRO A 301 9.65 -22.17 -5.94
N SER A 302 10.46 -21.37 -5.26
CA SER A 302 10.98 -21.71 -3.95
C SER A 302 9.93 -21.51 -2.86
N ILE A 303 10.11 -22.14 -1.70
CA ILE A 303 9.22 -21.95 -0.56
C ILE A 303 9.12 -20.46 -0.13
N PRO A 304 10.22 -19.69 -0.04
CA PRO A 304 10.12 -18.25 0.23
C PRO A 304 9.24 -17.50 -0.76
N PHE A 305 9.30 -17.84 -2.06
CA PHE A 305 8.40 -17.24 -3.06
C PHE A 305 6.94 -17.52 -2.74
N ILE A 306 6.58 -18.77 -2.46
CA ILE A 306 5.19 -19.15 -2.17
C ILE A 306 4.69 -18.46 -0.88
N ILE A 307 5.55 -18.29 0.12
CA ILE A 307 5.19 -17.55 1.34
C ILE A 307 5.01 -16.05 1.06
N GLY A 308 5.86 -15.46 0.23
CA GLY A 308 5.68 -14.08 -0.24
C GLY A 308 4.34 -13.89 -0.95
N PHE A 309 3.97 -14.84 -1.83
CA PHE A 309 2.67 -14.85 -2.49
C PHE A 309 1.52 -15.02 -1.48
N PHE A 310 1.66 -15.94 -0.51
CA PHE A 310 0.68 -16.16 0.56
C PHE A 310 0.40 -14.88 1.35
N LEU A 311 1.37 -13.98 1.51
CA LEU A 311 1.15 -12.72 2.21
C LEU A 311 0.17 -11.79 1.50
N GLY A 312 0.11 -11.76 0.17
CA GLY A 312 -0.93 -11.01 -0.53
C GLY A 312 -2.20 -11.82 -0.73
N ASP A 313 -2.07 -12.87 -1.53
CA ASP A 313 -3.21 -13.62 -2.11
C ASP A 313 -3.45 -14.97 -1.42
N GLY A 314 -2.88 -15.16 -0.24
CA GLY A 314 -3.11 -16.31 0.61
C GLY A 314 -4.14 -16.06 1.69
N SER A 315 -4.83 -17.10 2.11
CA SER A 315 -5.75 -17.06 3.24
C SER A 315 -5.60 -18.30 4.10
N LEU A 316 -5.58 -18.10 5.41
CA LEU A 316 -5.59 -19.15 6.42
C LEU A 316 -6.64 -18.74 7.45
N GLY A 317 -7.50 -19.68 7.84
CA GLY A 317 -8.47 -19.38 8.87
C GLY A 317 -9.42 -20.50 9.19
N ILE A 318 -10.53 -20.08 9.81
CA ILE A 318 -11.57 -20.96 10.32
C ILE A 318 -12.91 -20.52 9.71
N THR A 319 -13.66 -21.47 9.19
CA THR A 319 -15.06 -21.27 8.79
C THR A 319 -15.97 -21.99 9.77
N LEU A 320 -17.06 -21.34 10.13
CA LEU A 320 -18.18 -21.93 10.85
C LEU A 320 -19.31 -22.15 9.84
N ASP A 321 -19.66 -23.41 9.61
CA ASP A 321 -20.78 -23.77 8.76
C ASP A 321 -21.97 -24.25 9.62
N ASP A 322 -23.17 -23.97 9.13
CA ASP A 322 -24.43 -24.54 9.64
C ASP A 322 -24.69 -25.85 8.89
N PRO A 323 -24.40 -27.04 9.46
CA PRO A 323 -24.72 -28.28 8.80
C PRO A 323 -26.24 -28.49 8.81
N LYS A 324 -26.85 -28.49 7.63
CA LYS A 324 -28.29 -28.76 7.43
C LYS A 324 -28.77 -30.14 7.95
N ALA A 325 -27.89 -31.05 8.37
CA ALA A 325 -28.27 -32.46 8.61
C ALA A 325 -27.45 -33.27 9.64
N ARG A 326 -26.48 -32.72 10.39
CA ARG A 326 -25.68 -33.50 11.37
C ARG A 326 -25.39 -32.74 12.66
N TYR A 327 -25.39 -33.48 13.76
CA TYR A 327 -24.94 -33.05 15.08
C TYR A 327 -23.40 -33.15 15.16
N PRO A 328 -22.68 -32.20 15.81
CA PRO A 328 -23.19 -30.94 16.37
C PRO A 328 -23.63 -29.96 15.27
N MET A 329 -24.61 -29.12 15.57
CA MET A 329 -25.21 -28.12 14.65
C MET A 329 -24.27 -26.95 14.30
N VAL A 330 -22.98 -27.07 14.59
CA VAL A 330 -21.93 -26.11 14.23
C VAL A 330 -20.74 -26.93 13.72
N TYR A 331 -20.37 -26.72 12.46
CA TYR A 331 -19.20 -27.37 11.87
C TYR A 331 -18.04 -26.37 11.81
N VAL A 332 -16.93 -26.71 12.48
CA VAL A 332 -15.70 -25.93 12.47
C VAL A 332 -14.76 -26.50 11.41
N LYS A 333 -14.39 -25.67 10.44
CA LYS A 333 -13.50 -26.07 9.33
C LYS A 333 -12.29 -25.15 9.26
N LEU A 334 -11.09 -25.72 9.42
CA LEU A 334 -9.86 -25.02 9.07
C LEU A 334 -9.67 -25.02 7.56
N PHE A 335 -9.11 -23.94 7.03
CA PHE A 335 -8.79 -23.84 5.60
C PHE A 335 -7.47 -23.11 5.37
N PHE A 336 -6.82 -23.47 4.27
CA PHE A 336 -5.68 -22.77 3.70
C PHE A 336 -5.89 -22.67 2.19
N HIS A 337 -5.88 -21.45 1.66
CA HIS A 337 -6.09 -21.16 0.25
C HIS A 337 -4.99 -20.24 -0.28
N LEU A 338 -4.53 -20.51 -1.49
CA LEU A 338 -3.91 -19.52 -2.38
C LEU A 338 -4.91 -19.31 -3.52
N PHE A 339 -5.21 -18.07 -3.88
CA PHE A 339 -6.20 -17.80 -4.92
C PHE A 339 -5.75 -16.67 -5.84
N GLN A 340 -6.09 -16.79 -7.12
CA GLN A 340 -5.82 -15.76 -8.11
C GLN A 340 -6.86 -15.87 -9.22
N LYS A 341 -7.09 -14.79 -9.97
CA LYS A 341 -8.01 -14.80 -11.11
C LYS A 341 -7.62 -15.90 -12.12
N THR A 342 -8.63 -16.59 -12.64
CA THR A 342 -8.43 -17.75 -13.50
C THR A 342 -7.91 -17.33 -14.86
N SER A 343 -6.76 -17.88 -15.23
CA SER A 343 -6.17 -17.80 -16.56
C SER A 343 -5.33 -19.07 -16.81
N PRO A 344 -4.96 -19.39 -18.07
CA PRO A 344 -4.03 -20.48 -18.35
C PRO A 344 -2.71 -20.35 -17.58
N GLU A 345 -2.21 -19.12 -17.43
CA GLU A 345 -0.97 -18.80 -16.73
C GLU A 345 -1.12 -19.03 -15.22
N THR A 346 -2.26 -18.65 -14.62
CA THR A 346 -2.54 -18.94 -13.20
C THR A 346 -2.62 -20.43 -12.93
N LEU A 347 -3.27 -21.20 -13.81
CA LEU A 347 -3.36 -22.67 -13.69
C LEU A 347 -1.97 -23.31 -13.76
N HIS A 348 -1.14 -22.86 -14.70
CA HIS A 348 0.25 -23.30 -14.82
C HIS A 348 1.06 -22.95 -13.56
N MET A 349 1.03 -21.69 -13.11
CA MET A 349 1.71 -21.24 -11.89
C MET A 349 1.29 -22.07 -10.67
N PHE A 350 0.00 -22.30 -10.45
CA PHE A 350 -0.48 -23.10 -9.32
C PHE A 350 -0.14 -24.58 -9.44
N SER A 351 0.02 -25.12 -10.64
CA SER A 351 0.56 -26.48 -10.82
C SER A 351 2.01 -26.58 -10.32
N LEU A 352 2.84 -25.57 -10.59
CA LEU A 352 4.21 -25.48 -10.09
C LEU A 352 4.25 -25.27 -8.57
N PHE A 353 3.32 -24.49 -8.01
CA PHE A 353 3.21 -24.32 -6.55
C PHE A 353 2.84 -25.65 -5.88
N ALA A 354 1.90 -26.40 -6.46
CA ALA A 354 1.53 -27.72 -5.96
C ALA A 354 2.71 -28.70 -6.02
N GLN A 355 3.51 -28.66 -7.09
CA GLN A 355 4.74 -29.44 -7.19
C GLN A 355 5.74 -29.07 -6.08
N ALA A 356 6.00 -27.78 -5.87
CA ALA A 356 6.93 -27.28 -4.86
C ALA A 356 6.51 -27.65 -3.42
N LEU A 357 5.19 -27.65 -3.15
CA LEU A 357 4.64 -27.98 -1.83
C LEU A 357 4.38 -29.46 -1.60
N SER A 358 4.42 -30.29 -2.64
CA SER A 358 4.13 -31.72 -2.57
C SER A 358 4.94 -32.52 -1.53
N PRO A 359 6.21 -32.17 -1.20
CA PRO A 359 6.93 -32.85 -0.10
C PRO A 359 6.33 -32.60 1.29
N PHE A 360 5.56 -31.52 1.46
CA PHE A 360 4.97 -31.12 2.74
C PHE A 360 3.50 -31.52 2.84
N PHE A 361 2.72 -31.27 1.79
CA PHE A 361 1.29 -31.61 1.73
C PHE A 361 0.73 -31.52 0.31
N SER A 362 -0.36 -32.23 0.05
CA SER A 362 -1.04 -32.22 -1.24
C SER A 362 -2.18 -31.19 -1.27
N LEU A 363 -2.09 -30.23 -2.19
CA LEU A 363 -3.13 -29.23 -2.40
C LEU A 363 -4.07 -29.61 -3.55
N LYS A 364 -5.34 -29.19 -3.43
CA LYS A 364 -6.34 -29.37 -4.48
C LYS A 364 -6.48 -28.10 -5.30
N LEU A 365 -6.31 -28.22 -6.62
CA LEU A 365 -6.65 -27.18 -7.58
C LEU A 365 -8.15 -27.21 -7.88
N SER A 366 -8.80 -26.05 -7.85
CA SER A 366 -10.21 -25.89 -8.17
C SER A 366 -10.48 -24.48 -8.69
N SER A 367 -11.66 -24.25 -9.27
CA SER A 367 -12.13 -22.92 -9.64
C SER A 367 -13.44 -22.62 -8.90
N ASN A 368 -13.64 -21.37 -8.47
CA ASN A 368 -14.90 -20.94 -7.87
C ASN A 368 -15.83 -20.28 -8.89
N SER A 369 -17.06 -20.00 -8.49
CA SER A 369 -18.09 -19.33 -9.31
C SER A 369 -17.75 -17.87 -9.66
N GLU A 370 -16.77 -17.29 -8.98
CA GLU A 370 -16.34 -15.89 -9.19
C GLU A 370 -15.21 -15.79 -10.22
N GLY A 371 -14.85 -16.89 -10.88
CA GLY A 371 -13.76 -16.91 -11.85
C GLY A 371 -12.37 -16.90 -11.23
N MET A 372 -12.24 -17.30 -9.96
CA MET A 372 -10.95 -17.47 -9.28
C MET A 372 -10.51 -18.92 -9.33
N THR A 373 -9.22 -19.14 -9.53
CA THR A 373 -8.55 -20.42 -9.33
C THR A 373 -8.06 -20.47 -7.89
N LEU A 374 -8.25 -21.61 -7.23
CA LEU A 374 -7.87 -21.86 -5.85
C LEU A 374 -6.98 -23.08 -5.76
N LEU A 375 -5.85 -22.92 -5.08
CA LEU A 375 -5.03 -24.01 -4.58
C LEU A 375 -5.28 -24.15 -3.08
N SER A 376 -5.92 -25.25 -2.67
CA SER A 376 -6.60 -25.34 -1.37
C SER A 376 -6.30 -26.60 -0.58
N LEU A 377 -6.30 -26.45 0.75
CA LEU A 377 -6.40 -27.53 1.73
C LEU A 377 -7.44 -27.15 2.78
N SER A 378 -8.08 -28.16 3.38
CA SER A 378 -9.12 -27.94 4.38
C SER A 378 -9.18 -29.07 5.40
N GLY A 379 -9.80 -28.78 6.53
CA GLY A 379 -10.04 -29.72 7.62
C GLY A 379 -8.79 -29.99 8.45
N LYS A 380 -8.76 -31.15 9.12
CA LYS A 380 -7.70 -31.55 10.06
C LYS A 380 -6.29 -31.48 9.45
N LYS A 381 -6.14 -31.75 8.15
CA LYS A 381 -4.85 -31.70 7.45
C LYS A 381 -4.19 -30.32 7.50
N VAL A 382 -4.98 -29.24 7.60
CA VAL A 382 -4.43 -27.89 7.79
C VAL A 382 -3.70 -27.78 9.12
N ALA A 383 -4.27 -28.35 10.20
CA ALA A 383 -3.64 -28.40 11.51
C ALA A 383 -2.38 -29.28 11.51
N GLU A 384 -2.44 -30.43 10.85
CA GLU A 384 -1.37 -31.44 10.90
C GLU A 384 -0.19 -31.14 9.96
N GLN A 385 -0.41 -30.38 8.88
CA GLN A 385 0.58 -30.23 7.81
C GLN A 385 0.89 -28.76 7.49
N VAL A 386 -0.14 -27.93 7.31
CA VAL A 386 0.06 -26.53 6.89
C VAL A 386 0.56 -25.66 8.03
N LEU A 387 -0.05 -25.77 9.22
CA LEU A 387 0.38 -24.95 10.36
C LEU A 387 1.83 -25.21 10.78
N PRO A 388 2.29 -26.46 10.95
CA PRO A 388 3.71 -26.74 11.22
C PRO A 388 4.62 -26.12 10.17
N PHE A 389 4.28 -26.29 8.88
CA PHE A 389 5.03 -25.70 7.78
C PHE A 389 5.12 -24.17 7.86
N LEU A 390 4.01 -23.47 8.16
CA LEU A 390 4.02 -22.02 8.31
C LEU A 390 4.79 -21.56 9.55
N LEU A 391 4.75 -22.33 10.65
CA LEU A 391 5.49 -22.04 11.88
C LEU A 391 7.01 -22.18 11.68
N ASP A 392 7.46 -23.18 10.91
CA ASP A 392 8.88 -23.31 10.52
C ASP A 392 9.37 -22.10 9.72
N HIS A 393 8.46 -21.37 9.09
CA HIS A 393 8.73 -20.18 8.29
C HIS A 393 8.17 -18.89 8.92
N GLN A 394 7.90 -18.89 10.23
CA GLN A 394 7.19 -17.80 10.89
C GLN A 394 7.82 -16.41 10.72
N LYS A 395 9.13 -16.36 10.48
CA LYS A 395 9.88 -15.12 10.21
C LYS A 395 9.42 -14.36 8.96
N PHE A 396 8.67 -15.01 8.08
CA PHE A 396 8.13 -14.43 6.84
C PHE A 396 6.65 -14.07 6.92
N LEU A 397 5.97 -14.32 8.05
CA LEU A 397 4.51 -14.19 8.13
C LEU A 397 4.02 -12.77 8.40
N TYR A 398 4.86 -11.92 8.99
CA TYR A 398 4.60 -10.50 9.23
C TYR A 398 3.17 -10.21 9.71
N TRP A 399 2.39 -9.41 8.98
CA TRP A 399 1.02 -9.03 9.34
C TRP A 399 0.02 -10.20 9.35
N LYS A 400 0.33 -11.36 8.75
CA LYS A 400 -0.50 -12.57 8.84
C LYS A 400 -0.20 -13.43 10.07
N LYS A 401 0.80 -13.08 10.89
CA LYS A 401 1.11 -13.80 12.13
C LYS A 401 -0.12 -13.96 13.06
N PRO A 402 -0.97 -12.94 13.29
CA PRO A 402 -2.18 -13.11 14.10
C PRO A 402 -3.17 -14.13 13.51
N GLN A 403 -3.25 -14.28 12.19
CA GLN A 403 -4.09 -15.30 11.55
C GLN A 403 -3.57 -16.72 11.85
N VAL A 404 -2.24 -16.90 11.79
CA VAL A 404 -1.59 -18.18 12.14
C VAL A 404 -1.76 -18.49 13.62
N ASP A 405 -1.68 -17.49 14.49
CA ASP A 405 -1.81 -17.68 15.95
C ASP A 405 -3.24 -18.06 16.35
N LEU A 406 -4.25 -17.39 15.78
CA LEU A 406 -5.65 -17.76 15.98
C LEU A 406 -5.91 -19.19 15.46
N THR A 407 -5.46 -19.48 14.24
CA THR A 407 -5.71 -20.78 13.60
C THR A 407 -5.00 -21.90 14.36
N SER A 408 -3.80 -21.66 14.90
CA SER A 408 -3.08 -22.61 15.75
C SER A 408 -3.81 -22.94 17.05
N GLN A 409 -4.40 -21.94 17.70
CA GLN A 409 -5.18 -22.16 18.92
C GLN A 409 -6.43 -23.01 18.64
N VAL A 410 -7.17 -22.71 17.57
CA VAL A 410 -8.34 -23.50 17.18
C VAL A 410 -7.94 -24.89 16.69
N ALA A 411 -6.82 -25.01 15.99
CA ALA A 411 -6.28 -26.29 15.55
C ALA A 411 -6.00 -27.23 16.71
N GLN A 412 -5.45 -26.73 17.82
CA GLN A 412 -5.22 -27.55 19.02
C GLN A 412 -6.53 -28.14 19.56
N ILE A 413 -7.59 -27.32 19.70
CA ILE A 413 -8.94 -27.75 20.11
C ILE A 413 -9.50 -28.81 19.13
N ILE A 414 -9.18 -28.71 17.84
CA ILE A 414 -9.58 -29.70 16.84
C ILE A 414 -8.82 -31.01 16.98
N LEU A 415 -7.50 -30.95 17.18
CA LEU A 415 -6.65 -32.13 17.35
C LEU A 415 -7.02 -32.91 18.62
N ASP A 416 -7.34 -32.21 19.70
CA ASP A 416 -7.78 -32.78 20.98
C ASP A 416 -9.25 -33.26 20.96
N LYS A 417 -9.94 -33.08 19.82
CA LYS A 417 -11.36 -33.39 19.61
C LYS A 417 -12.35 -32.63 20.51
N GLU A 418 -11.88 -31.60 21.22
CA GLU A 418 -12.70 -30.74 22.08
C GLU A 418 -13.76 -29.96 21.29
N HIS A 419 -13.52 -29.67 20.00
CA HIS A 419 -14.48 -29.05 19.08
C HIS A 419 -15.80 -29.83 18.89
N LEU A 420 -15.90 -31.05 19.43
CA LEU A 420 -17.12 -31.86 19.44
C LEU A 420 -17.92 -31.70 20.75
N THR A 421 -17.46 -30.86 21.66
CA THR A 421 -18.07 -30.62 22.98
C THR A 421 -18.64 -29.20 23.06
N LYS A 422 -19.59 -28.99 23.99
CA LYS A 422 -20.15 -27.66 24.28
C LYS A 422 -19.03 -26.66 24.64
N ASP A 423 -18.18 -27.03 25.57
CA ASP A 423 -17.12 -26.15 26.09
C ASP A 423 -16.09 -25.82 25.00
N GLY A 424 -15.63 -26.81 24.24
CA GLY A 424 -14.68 -26.60 23.16
C GLY A 424 -15.24 -25.74 22.03
N LEU A 425 -16.52 -25.93 21.65
CA LEU A 425 -17.17 -25.06 20.65
C LEU A 425 -17.32 -23.63 21.17
N THR A 426 -17.76 -23.43 22.42
CA THR A 426 -17.87 -22.10 23.03
C THR A 426 -16.52 -21.40 23.08
N ARG A 427 -15.44 -22.13 23.42
CA ARG A 427 -14.06 -21.61 23.39
C ARG A 427 -13.64 -21.19 21.98
N ILE A 428 -13.95 -21.98 20.95
CA ILE A 428 -13.67 -21.60 19.55
C ILE A 428 -14.41 -20.33 19.17
N ILE A 429 -15.70 -20.18 19.52
CA ILE A 429 -16.46 -18.95 19.26
C ILE A 429 -15.81 -17.76 19.96
N SER A 430 -15.45 -17.88 21.24
CA SER A 430 -14.77 -16.81 21.97
C SER A 430 -13.45 -16.39 21.31
N LEU A 431 -12.62 -17.36 20.89
CA LEU A 431 -11.36 -17.08 20.20
C LEU A 431 -11.58 -16.33 18.88
N ILE A 432 -12.56 -16.75 18.09
CA ILE A 432 -12.87 -16.13 16.80
C ILE A 432 -13.37 -14.70 16.98
N PHE A 433 -14.33 -14.46 17.88
CA PHE A 433 -14.96 -13.14 18.07
C PHE A 433 -14.10 -12.13 18.83
N ASN A 434 -13.11 -12.59 19.59
CA ASN A 434 -12.12 -11.72 20.21
C ASN A 434 -10.96 -11.36 19.27
N SER A 435 -10.91 -11.93 18.06
CA SER A 435 -9.80 -11.73 17.14
C SER A 435 -10.08 -10.61 16.13
N PRO A 436 -9.18 -9.62 15.98
CA PRO A 436 -9.36 -8.53 15.02
C PRO A 436 -9.16 -8.96 13.56
N VAL A 437 -8.70 -10.18 13.30
CA VAL A 437 -8.37 -10.67 11.94
C VAL A 437 -9.41 -11.62 11.34
N HIS A 438 -10.51 -11.88 12.05
CA HIS A 438 -11.59 -12.74 11.55
C HIS A 438 -12.84 -11.90 11.28
N SER A 439 -13.37 -11.98 10.05
CA SER A 439 -14.59 -11.26 9.69
C SER A 439 -15.83 -12.07 10.03
N HIS A 440 -16.78 -11.43 10.71
CA HIS A 440 -17.99 -12.10 11.18
C HIS A 440 -19.19 -11.78 10.29
N LYS A 441 -19.76 -12.81 9.65
CA LYS A 441 -21.04 -12.69 8.92
C LYS A 441 -22.27 -12.81 9.81
N LYS A 442 -22.13 -13.51 10.94
CA LYS A 442 -23.19 -13.74 11.94
C LYS A 442 -22.66 -13.35 13.30
N SER A 443 -23.53 -12.97 14.23
CA SER A 443 -23.14 -12.53 15.56
C SER A 443 -22.70 -13.68 16.47
N SER A 444 -22.07 -13.36 17.60
CA SER A 444 -21.60 -14.36 18.57
C SER A 444 -22.77 -15.13 19.17
N GLU A 445 -23.87 -14.42 19.45
CA GLU A 445 -25.09 -14.92 20.09
C GLU A 445 -25.79 -15.94 19.20
N TYR A 446 -25.74 -15.74 17.87
CA TYR A 446 -26.26 -16.71 16.91
C TYR A 446 -25.56 -18.07 17.06
N TRP A 447 -24.22 -18.08 17.10
CA TRP A 447 -23.45 -19.32 17.19
C TRP A 447 -23.58 -19.98 18.56
N LEU A 448 -23.53 -19.20 19.63
CA LEU A 448 -23.76 -19.70 20.99
C LEU A 448 -25.16 -20.31 21.15
N GLY A 449 -26.18 -19.68 20.56
CA GLY A 449 -27.55 -20.22 20.55
C GLY A 449 -27.67 -21.55 19.81
N LEU A 450 -26.90 -21.77 18.74
CA LEU A 450 -26.84 -23.08 18.06
C LEU A 450 -26.13 -24.14 18.92
N ILE A 451 -25.07 -23.76 19.62
CA ILE A 451 -24.36 -24.66 20.54
C ILE A 451 -25.29 -25.08 21.67
N GLU A 452 -26.02 -24.15 22.30
CA GLU A 452 -26.98 -24.48 23.36
C GLU A 452 -28.08 -25.43 22.89
N LYS A 453 -28.63 -25.21 21.70
CA LYS A 453 -29.61 -26.14 21.08
C LYS A 453 -29.03 -27.52 20.81
N ALA A 454 -27.74 -27.60 20.50
CA ALA A 454 -27.04 -28.86 20.26
C ALA A 454 -26.63 -29.57 21.57
N PHE A 455 -26.58 -28.89 22.71
CA PHE A 455 -26.16 -29.47 23.99
C PHE A 455 -27.11 -29.04 25.12
N PRO A 456 -28.40 -29.46 25.09
CA PRO A 456 -29.37 -29.07 26.11
C PRO A 456 -28.98 -29.63 27.48
N GLU A 457 -29.21 -28.83 28.52
CA GLU A 457 -28.95 -29.22 29.91
C GLU A 457 -29.65 -30.54 30.28
N GLY A 458 -28.92 -31.44 30.93
CA GLY A 458 -29.43 -32.76 31.32
C GLY A 458 -29.33 -33.87 30.26
N SER A 459 -28.77 -33.59 29.07
CA SER A 459 -28.52 -34.64 28.06
C SER A 459 -27.35 -35.55 28.46
N LYS A 460 -27.60 -36.87 28.57
CA LYS A 460 -26.53 -37.86 28.80
C LYS A 460 -25.61 -37.92 27.56
N PRO A 461 -24.29 -38.09 27.72
CA PRO A 461 -23.38 -38.23 26.60
C PRO A 461 -23.83 -39.42 25.74
N ARG A 462 -24.25 -39.15 24.49
CA ARG A 462 -24.54 -40.20 23.52
C ARG A 462 -23.23 -40.92 23.21
N ARG A 463 -23.01 -42.09 23.83
CA ARG A 463 -21.94 -43.00 23.43
C ARG A 463 -22.10 -43.28 21.94
N GLY A 464 -21.13 -42.85 21.13
CA GLY A 464 -21.07 -43.21 19.73
C GLY A 464 -21.10 -44.73 19.60
N SER A 465 -22.00 -45.24 18.76
CA SER A 465 -21.96 -46.63 18.32
C SER A 465 -20.61 -46.87 17.67
N LYS A 466 -19.84 -47.82 18.19
CA LYS A 466 -18.64 -48.33 17.51
C LYS A 466 -19.08 -48.85 16.14
N SER A 467 -18.58 -48.24 15.06
CA SER A 467 -18.53 -48.85 13.73
C SER A 467 -17.12 -49.36 13.48
#